data_AF-A0A1G0LDS9-F1
#
_entry.id   AF-A0A1G0LDS9-F1
#
_cell.length_a   1.000
_cell.length_b   1.000
_cell.length_c   1.000
_cell.angle_alpha   90.00
_cell.angle_beta   90.00
_cell.angle_gamma   90.00
#
_symmetry.space_group_name_H-M   'P 1'
#
loop_
_entity.id
_entity.type
_entity.pdbx_description
1 polymer ?
#
loop_
_entity_poly.entity_id
_entity_poly.type
_entity_poly.pdbx_seq_one_letter_code
_entity_poly.pdbx_strand_id
1 'polypeptide(L)'
;MIVLGVDPGTAATGYGVVERPDAGPTRLIECGVIRPPAGRPLGARLAAIFDELSDILDRHRPDVVAIENVFVARNVRSALVLGHARGVILLAAARAACPVAEYAPRVVKKAVVGTGDATKTQVQAMVARLLRLTSPPRPADAADGVAIALTHCLHSRPLRRAAVG
;
A
#
# COMPACT_ATOMS: atom_id res chain seq x y z
N MET A 1 12.61 1.92 9.16
CA MET A 1 11.48 2.60 8.51
C MET A 1 10.38 1.58 8.27
N ILE A 2 9.17 1.85 8.76
CA ILE A 2 7.97 1.04 8.55
C ILE A 2 7.09 1.77 7.52
N VAL A 3 6.70 1.07 6.47
CA VAL A 3 5.84 1.59 5.40
C VAL A 3 4.56 0.78 5.35
N LEU A 4 3.42 1.48 5.37
CA LEU A 4 2.12 0.90 5.05
C LEU A 4 1.78 1.21 3.59
N GLY A 5 1.82 0.21 2.72
CA GLY A 5 1.35 0.31 1.35
C GLY A 5 -0.13 -0.03 1.23
N VAL A 6 -0.88 0.76 0.48
CA VAL A 6 -2.34 0.60 0.31
C VAL A 6 -2.72 0.68 -1.17
N ASP A 7 -3.40 -0.35 -1.67
CA ASP A 7 -4.06 -0.40 -2.97
C ASP A 7 -5.58 -0.14 -2.80
N PRO A 8 -6.07 1.08 -3.11
CA PRO A 8 -7.44 1.47 -2.78
C PRO A 8 -8.50 0.71 -3.57
N GLY A 9 -9.59 0.30 -2.90
CA GLY A 9 -10.78 -0.20 -3.57
C GLY A 9 -12.00 -0.34 -2.65
N THR A 10 -13.19 0.02 -3.15
CA THR A 10 -14.42 0.00 -2.32
C THR A 10 -14.97 -1.39 -2.03
N ALA A 11 -14.49 -2.41 -2.75
CA ALA A 11 -14.89 -3.82 -2.54
C ALA A 11 -13.76 -4.63 -1.89
N ALA A 12 -12.52 -4.29 -2.21
CA ALA A 12 -11.32 -4.85 -1.63
C ALA A 12 -10.27 -3.74 -1.61
N THR A 13 -9.72 -3.43 -0.44
CA THR A 13 -8.55 -2.55 -0.31
C THR A 13 -7.39 -3.41 0.17
N GLY A 14 -6.40 -3.61 -0.69
CA GLY A 14 -5.21 -4.38 -0.37
C GLY A 14 -4.22 -3.57 0.47
N TYR A 15 -3.58 -4.18 1.45
CA TYR A 15 -2.54 -3.52 2.23
C TYR A 15 -1.34 -4.41 2.53
N GLY A 16 -0.19 -3.79 2.74
CA GLY A 16 1.03 -4.43 3.19
C GLY A 16 1.86 -3.52 4.10
N VAL A 17 2.29 -4.03 5.24
CA VAL A 17 3.21 -3.39 6.18
C VAL A 17 4.59 -3.99 5.98
N VAL A 18 5.54 -3.14 5.58
CA VAL A 18 6.91 -3.55 5.27
C VAL A 18 7.89 -2.76 6.12
N GLU A 19 8.84 -3.46 6.74
CA GLU A 19 9.94 -2.85 7.47
C GLU A 19 11.21 -2.88 6.63
N ARG A 20 11.80 -1.69 6.45
CA ARG A 20 13.17 -1.53 5.95
C ARG A 20 14.08 -1.11 7.10
N PRO A 21 14.95 -2.00 7.61
CA PRO A 21 15.96 -1.64 8.61
C PRO A 21 17.09 -0.80 7.98
N ASP A 22 17.89 -0.14 8.82
CA ASP A 22 19.07 0.63 8.36
C ASP A 22 20.12 -0.28 7.72
N ALA A 23 20.25 -1.51 8.23
CA ALA A 23 21.10 -2.55 7.70
C ALA A 23 20.35 -3.88 7.65
N GLY A 24 20.60 -4.67 6.60
CA GLY A 24 19.98 -5.98 6.39
C GLY A 24 18.78 -5.97 5.44
N PRO A 25 18.09 -7.12 5.31
CA PRO A 25 17.01 -7.27 4.35
C PRO A 25 15.72 -6.61 4.83
N THR A 26 14.96 -6.08 3.87
CA THR A 26 13.57 -5.66 4.04
C THR A 26 12.68 -6.85 4.43
N ARG A 27 11.69 -6.63 5.30
CA ARG A 27 10.83 -7.67 5.87
C ARG A 27 9.35 -7.34 5.68
N LEU A 28 8.55 -8.38 5.42
CA LEU A 28 7.10 -8.29 5.52
C LEU A 28 6.69 -8.42 6.98
N ILE A 29 5.93 -7.46 7.49
CA ILE A 29 5.40 -7.49 8.87
C ILE A 29 3.98 -8.04 8.88
N GLU A 30 3.10 -7.47 8.05
CA GLU A 30 1.71 -7.85 7.92
C GLU A 30 1.24 -7.57 6.49
N CYS A 31 0.28 -8.31 5.98
CA CYS A 31 -0.46 -7.92 4.78
C CYS A 31 -1.85 -8.53 4.81
N GLY A 32 -2.79 -7.90 4.11
CA GLY A 32 -4.14 -8.38 4.06
C GLY A 32 -5.00 -7.61 3.08
N VAL A 33 -6.30 -7.83 3.19
CA VAL A 33 -7.30 -7.14 2.39
C VAL A 33 -8.45 -6.74 3.30
N ILE A 34 -8.74 -5.45 3.33
CA ILE A 34 -9.94 -4.91 3.94
C ILE A 34 -11.10 -5.21 3.00
N ARG A 35 -12.09 -5.97 3.47
CA ARG A 35 -13.26 -6.38 2.69
C ARG A 35 -14.54 -5.88 3.34
N PRO A 36 -15.02 -4.69 2.96
CA PRO A 36 -16.28 -4.18 3.46
C PRO A 36 -17.43 -5.14 3.12
N PRO A 37 -18.44 -5.28 4.00
CA PRO A 37 -19.56 -6.18 3.74
C PRO A 37 -20.27 -5.85 2.43
N ALA A 38 -20.42 -6.87 1.57
CA ALA A 38 -21.11 -6.74 0.30
C ALA A 38 -22.58 -6.33 0.50
N GLY A 39 -23.15 -5.63 -0.49
CA GLY A 39 -24.56 -5.20 -0.46
C GLY A 39 -24.89 -4.04 0.48
N ARG A 40 -23.92 -3.51 1.24
CA ARG A 40 -24.11 -2.32 2.07
C ARG A 40 -24.00 -1.02 1.24
N PRO A 41 -24.68 0.07 1.64
CA PRO A 41 -24.53 1.38 1.02
C PRO A 41 -23.06 1.84 0.99
N LEU A 42 -22.70 2.67 0.01
CA LEU A 42 -21.32 3.14 -0.17
C LEU A 42 -20.72 3.74 1.12
N GLY A 43 -21.46 4.61 1.81
CA GLY A 43 -20.98 5.24 3.05
C GLY A 43 -20.61 4.23 4.14
N ALA A 44 -21.39 3.16 4.31
CA ALA A 44 -21.09 2.12 5.29
C ALA A 44 -19.84 1.30 4.91
N ARG A 45 -19.62 1.06 3.61
CA ARG A 45 -18.40 0.39 3.15
C ARG A 45 -17.16 1.27 3.35
N LEU A 46 -17.30 2.58 3.10
CA LEU A 46 -16.25 3.56 3.35
C LEU A 46 -15.90 3.68 4.83
N ALA A 47 -16.90 3.64 5.72
CA ALA A 47 -16.67 3.60 7.17
C ALA A 47 -15.88 2.35 7.58
N ALA A 48 -16.23 1.17 7.08
CA ALA A 48 -15.46 -0.06 7.35
C ALA A 48 -14.00 0.04 6.89
N ILE A 49 -13.75 0.66 5.72
CA ILE A 49 -12.37 0.93 5.25
C ILE A 49 -11.64 1.87 6.22
N PHE A 50 -12.30 2.92 6.68
CA PHE A 50 -11.72 3.87 7.63
C PHE A 50 -11.34 3.18 8.94
N ASP A 51 -12.26 2.41 9.52
CA ASP A 51 -12.09 1.76 10.82
C ASP A 51 -10.93 0.75 10.76
N GLU A 52 -10.96 -0.19 9.81
CA GLU A 52 -9.91 -1.20 9.67
C GLU A 52 -8.53 -0.59 9.36
N LEU A 53 -8.48 0.46 8.52
CA LEU A 53 -7.23 1.14 8.23
C LEU A 53 -6.70 1.90 9.46
N SER A 54 -7.58 2.51 10.25
CA SER A 54 -7.21 3.19 11.49
C SER A 54 -6.61 2.20 12.48
N ASP A 55 -7.19 1.01 12.60
CA ASP A 55 -6.63 -0.08 13.43
C ASP A 55 -5.25 -0.51 12.95
N ILE A 56 -5.01 -0.60 11.63
CA ILE A 56 -3.69 -0.91 11.08
C ILE A 56 -2.69 0.21 11.40
N LEU A 57 -3.09 1.48 11.23
CA LEU A 57 -2.27 2.65 11.54
C LEU A 57 -1.90 2.71 13.04
N ASP A 58 -2.85 2.42 13.92
CA ASP A 58 -2.64 2.44 15.37
C ASP A 58 -1.76 1.28 15.85
N ARG A 59 -1.93 0.09 15.29
CA ARG A 59 -1.14 -1.10 15.65
C ARG A 59 0.29 -1.02 15.16
N HIS A 60 0.52 -0.53 13.94
CA HIS A 60 1.84 -0.57 13.30
C HIS A 60 2.62 0.75 13.35
N ARG A 61 1.93 1.88 13.57
CA ARG A 61 2.54 3.23 13.61
C ARG A 61 3.56 3.45 12.48
N PRO A 62 3.15 3.30 11.20
CA PRO A 62 4.07 3.42 10.08
C PRO A 62 4.67 4.84 10.00
N ASP A 63 5.91 4.93 9.52
CA ASP A 63 6.55 6.21 9.23
C ASP A 63 5.93 6.91 8.02
N VAL A 64 5.31 6.15 7.11
CA VAL A 64 4.64 6.66 5.91
C VAL A 64 3.53 5.71 5.44
N VAL A 65 2.49 6.28 4.85
CA VAL A 65 1.52 5.55 4.04
C VAL A 65 1.83 5.74 2.56
N ALA A 66 2.14 4.66 1.86
CA ALA A 66 2.33 4.67 0.41
C ALA A 66 1.03 4.25 -0.29
N ILE A 67 0.58 5.01 -1.28
CA ILE A 67 -0.69 4.74 -1.98
C ILE A 67 -0.44 4.71 -3.49
N GLU A 68 -1.11 3.80 -4.21
CA GLU A 68 -1.13 3.85 -5.66
C GLU A 68 -1.93 5.07 -6.16
N ASN A 69 -1.31 5.85 -7.04
CA ASN A 69 -1.91 7.01 -7.66
C ASN A 69 -2.66 6.62 -8.94
N VAL A 70 -3.99 6.54 -8.86
CA VAL A 70 -4.83 6.15 -9.97
C VAL A 70 -5.42 7.38 -10.66
N PHE A 71 -4.70 7.95 -11.62
CA PHE A 71 -5.22 9.06 -12.47
C PHE A 71 -5.76 8.62 -13.83
N VAL A 72 -5.68 7.32 -14.19
CA VAL A 72 -6.08 6.84 -15.53
C VAL A 72 -7.16 5.77 -15.42
N ALA A 73 -8.37 6.18 -15.04
CA ALA A 73 -9.54 5.33 -15.13
C ALA A 73 -10.22 5.51 -16.50
N ARG A 74 -10.37 4.42 -17.27
CA ARG A 74 -11.10 4.44 -18.55
C ARG A 74 -12.60 4.75 -18.40
N ASN A 75 -13.15 4.55 -17.20
CA ASN A 75 -14.56 4.76 -16.88
C ASN A 75 -14.70 5.73 -15.70
N VAL A 76 -15.42 6.84 -15.93
CA VAL A 76 -15.65 7.92 -14.95
C VAL A 76 -16.33 7.39 -13.69
N ARG A 77 -17.27 6.44 -13.81
CA ARG A 77 -18.00 5.88 -12.67
C ARG A 77 -17.07 5.09 -11.74
N SER A 78 -16.20 4.24 -12.31
CA SER A 78 -15.23 3.50 -11.50
C SER A 78 -14.18 4.43 -10.90
N ALA A 79 -13.79 5.49 -11.62
CA ALA A 79 -12.87 6.52 -11.12
C ALA A 79 -13.44 7.22 -9.88
N LEU A 80 -14.72 7.61 -9.92
CA LEU A 80 -15.39 8.29 -8.83
C LEU A 80 -15.50 7.39 -7.58
N VAL A 81 -15.91 6.14 -7.79
CA VAL A 81 -16.01 5.14 -6.71
C VAL A 81 -14.65 4.89 -6.04
N LEU A 82 -13.60 4.73 -6.84
CA LEU A 82 -12.23 4.60 -6.35
C LEU A 82 -11.76 5.86 -5.60
N GLY A 83 -12.10 7.04 -6.11
CA GLY A 83 -11.82 8.33 -5.47
C GLY A 83 -12.39 8.43 -4.05
N HIS A 84 -13.57 7.86 -3.80
CA HIS A 84 -14.14 7.81 -2.45
C HIS A 84 -13.31 6.95 -1.49
N ALA A 85 -12.90 5.74 -1.90
CA ALA A 85 -12.05 4.89 -1.07
C ALA A 85 -10.70 5.57 -0.79
N ARG A 86 -10.08 6.15 -1.83
CA ARG A 86 -8.84 6.91 -1.69
C ARG A 86 -8.99 8.09 -0.72
N GLY A 87 -10.07 8.87 -0.83
CA GLY A 87 -10.32 9.99 0.08
C GLY A 87 -10.39 9.56 1.55
N VAL A 88 -11.01 8.41 1.84
CA VAL A 88 -11.03 7.83 3.20
C VAL A 88 -9.65 7.41 3.67
N ILE A 89 -8.85 6.78 2.81
CA ILE A 89 -7.48 6.36 3.14
C ILE A 89 -6.60 7.57 3.45
N LEU A 90 -6.70 8.63 2.63
CA LEU A 90 -5.99 9.89 2.87
C LEU A 90 -6.41 10.55 4.19
N LEU A 91 -7.71 10.53 4.49
CA LEU A 91 -8.23 11.06 5.76
C LEU A 91 -7.71 10.26 6.96
N ALA A 92 -7.72 8.93 6.90
CA ALA A 92 -7.21 8.07 7.97
C ALA A 92 -5.72 8.34 8.24
N ALA A 93 -4.90 8.39 7.19
CA ALA A 93 -3.48 8.71 7.32
C ALA A 93 -3.24 10.09 7.94
N ALA A 94 -3.98 11.11 7.50
CA ALA A 94 -3.90 12.46 8.04
C ALA A 94 -4.31 12.52 9.52
N ARG A 95 -5.37 11.81 9.93
CA ARG A 95 -5.80 11.74 11.34
C ARG A 95 -4.78 11.02 12.23
N ALA A 96 -4.03 10.07 11.67
CA ALA A 96 -2.92 9.40 12.36
C ALA A 96 -1.61 10.22 12.33
N ALA A 97 -1.63 11.45 11.77
CA ALA A 97 -0.43 12.28 11.55
C ALA A 97 0.68 11.54 10.76
N CYS A 98 0.30 10.59 9.90
CA CYS A 98 1.23 9.82 9.10
C CYS A 98 1.34 10.44 7.69
N PRO A 99 2.54 10.80 7.21
CA PRO A 99 2.71 11.37 5.88
C PRO A 99 2.32 10.37 4.80
N VAL A 100 1.82 10.88 3.68
CA VAL A 100 1.40 10.08 2.53
C VAL A 100 2.36 10.27 1.36
N ALA A 101 2.77 9.17 0.73
CA ALA A 101 3.52 9.15 -0.52
C ALA A 101 2.71 8.47 -1.62
N GLU A 102 2.70 9.04 -2.83
CA GLU A 102 1.89 8.56 -3.94
C GLU A 102 2.74 8.06 -5.10
N TYR A 103 2.38 6.90 -5.66
CA TYR A 103 3.13 6.26 -6.75
C TYR A 103 2.23 5.87 -7.91
N ALA A 104 2.56 6.32 -9.12
CA ALA A 104 1.85 5.84 -10.31
C ALA A 104 2.10 4.34 -10.55
N PRO A 105 1.15 3.58 -11.14
CA PRO A 105 1.29 2.14 -11.36
C PRO A 105 2.58 1.74 -12.11
N ARG A 106 3.00 2.56 -13.10
CA ARG A 106 4.25 2.34 -13.85
C ARG A 106 5.49 2.48 -12.95
N VAL A 107 5.44 3.36 -11.94
CA VAL A 107 6.53 3.56 -10.98
C VAL A 107 6.65 2.35 -10.05
N VAL A 108 5.52 1.82 -9.57
CA VAL A 108 5.48 0.59 -8.76
C VAL A 108 6.11 -0.58 -9.52
N LYS A 109 5.65 -0.81 -10.76
CA LYS A 109 6.19 -1.85 -11.64
C LYS A 109 7.68 -1.70 -11.90
N LYS A 110 8.13 -0.48 -12.21
CA LYS A 110 9.54 -0.18 -12.45
C LYS A 110 10.40 -0.41 -11.21
N ALA A 111 9.93 -0.04 -10.02
CA ALA A 111 10.69 -0.22 -8.78
C ALA A 111 10.85 -1.69 -8.41
N VAL A 112 9.76 -2.47 -8.51
CA VAL A 112 9.73 -3.86 -8.04
C VAL A 112 10.33 -4.82 -9.06
N VAL A 113 10.11 -4.60 -10.35
CA VAL A 113 10.50 -5.53 -11.44
C VAL A 113 11.63 -5.00 -12.32
N GLY A 114 11.85 -3.68 -12.35
CA GLY A 114 12.83 -3.03 -13.21
C GLY A 114 12.25 -2.41 -14.50
N THR A 115 10.98 -2.71 -14.83
CA THR A 115 10.28 -2.15 -16.00
C THR A 115 8.86 -1.70 -15.67
N GLY A 116 8.44 -0.56 -16.24
CA GLY A 116 7.10 -0.01 -16.04
C GLY A 116 5.98 -0.79 -16.75
N ASP A 117 6.35 -1.69 -17.68
CA ASP A 117 5.42 -2.50 -18.46
C ASP A 117 5.23 -3.91 -17.89
N ALA A 118 5.73 -4.16 -16.67
CA ALA A 118 5.58 -5.45 -16.00
C ALA A 118 4.11 -5.87 -15.80
N THR A 119 3.87 -7.18 -15.87
CA THR A 119 2.57 -7.78 -15.57
C THR A 119 2.36 -7.89 -14.05
N LYS A 120 1.10 -8.00 -13.62
CA LYS A 120 0.75 -8.16 -12.20
C LYS A 120 1.40 -9.40 -11.59
N THR A 121 1.43 -10.51 -12.33
CA THR A 121 2.11 -11.75 -11.89
C THR A 121 3.62 -11.58 -11.71
N GLN A 122 4.27 -10.82 -12.60
CA GLN A 122 5.70 -10.51 -12.46
C GLN A 122 5.97 -9.68 -11.20
N VAL A 123 5.13 -8.69 -10.91
CA VAL A 123 5.21 -7.90 -9.68
C VAL A 123 5.08 -8.82 -8.46
N GLN A 124 4.07 -9.68 -8.41
CA GLN A 124 3.84 -10.61 -7.29
C GLN A 124 5.02 -11.57 -7.06
N ALA A 125 5.59 -12.14 -8.14
CA ALA A 125 6.77 -12.99 -8.04
C ALA A 125 7.99 -12.23 -7.50
N MET A 126 8.18 -10.99 -7.94
CA MET A 126 9.27 -10.14 -7.46
C MET A 126 9.08 -9.68 -6.01
N VAL A 127 7.84 -9.41 -5.57
CA VAL A 127 7.53 -9.16 -4.15
C VAL A 127 8.02 -10.32 -3.28
N ALA A 128 7.68 -11.56 -3.64
CA ALA A 128 8.14 -12.74 -2.92
C ALA A 128 9.67 -12.81 -2.87
N ARG A 129 10.33 -12.60 -4.01
CA ARG A 129 11.79 -12.65 -4.12
C ARG A 129 12.49 -11.58 -3.29
N LEU A 130 12.03 -10.33 -3.35
CA LEU A 130 12.61 -9.20 -2.63
C LEU A 130 12.48 -9.34 -1.11
N LEU A 131 11.38 -9.95 -0.65
CA LEU A 131 11.10 -10.21 0.75
C LEU A 131 11.54 -11.60 1.22
N ARG A 132 12.19 -12.38 0.34
CA ARG A 132 12.67 -13.75 0.61
C ARG A 132 11.56 -14.70 1.09
N LEU A 133 10.35 -14.53 0.56
CA LEU A 133 9.20 -15.38 0.83
C LEU A 133 9.22 -16.62 -0.08
N THR A 134 8.70 -17.74 0.42
CA THR A 134 8.56 -18.98 -0.36
C THR A 134 7.53 -18.85 -1.48
N SER A 135 6.54 -17.98 -1.30
CA SER A 135 5.51 -17.70 -2.29
C SER A 135 4.99 -16.26 -2.15
N PRO A 136 4.36 -15.69 -3.21
CA PRO A 136 3.76 -14.36 -3.14
C PRO A 136 2.68 -14.26 -2.05
N PRO A 137 2.54 -13.09 -1.40
CA PRO A 137 1.44 -12.84 -0.48
C PRO A 137 0.09 -13.15 -1.13
N ARG A 138 -0.81 -13.74 -0.35
CA ARG A 138 -2.19 -14.03 -0.77
C ARG A 138 -3.16 -13.33 0.16
N PRO A 139 -4.30 -12.84 -0.35
CA PRO A 139 -4.74 -12.84 -1.76
C PRO A 139 -3.95 -11.85 -2.64
N ALA A 140 -4.21 -11.85 -3.95
CA ALA A 140 -3.50 -11.01 -4.93
C ALA A 140 -3.49 -9.51 -4.56
N ASP A 141 -4.59 -8.99 -4.03
CA ASP A 141 -4.70 -7.57 -3.63
C ASP A 141 -3.75 -7.23 -2.45
N ALA A 142 -3.50 -8.18 -1.55
CA ALA A 142 -2.51 -7.99 -0.48
C ALA A 142 -1.09 -7.84 -1.06
N ALA A 143 -0.76 -8.60 -2.11
CA ALA A 143 0.53 -8.48 -2.78
C ALA A 143 0.71 -7.12 -3.46
N ASP A 144 -0.37 -6.47 -3.93
CA ASP A 144 -0.31 -5.13 -4.50
C ASP A 144 0.01 -4.08 -3.43
N GLY A 145 -0.65 -4.16 -2.26
CA GLY A 145 -0.31 -3.33 -1.09
C GLY A 145 1.15 -3.48 -0.67
N VAL A 146 1.68 -4.71 -0.64
CA VAL A 146 3.09 -4.97 -0.36
C VAL A 146 4.02 -4.40 -1.44
N ALA A 147 3.65 -4.50 -2.72
CA ALA A 147 4.42 -3.92 -3.82
C ALA A 147 4.51 -2.40 -3.71
N ILE A 148 3.43 -1.73 -3.31
CA ILE A 148 3.38 -0.28 -3.09
C ILE A 148 4.29 0.10 -1.91
N ALA A 149 4.24 -0.65 -0.80
CA ALA A 149 5.13 -0.42 0.33
C ALA A 149 6.62 -0.59 -0.05
N LEU A 150 6.95 -1.66 -0.78
CA LEU A 150 8.29 -1.90 -1.31
C LEU A 150 8.74 -0.77 -2.25
N THR A 151 7.84 -0.24 -3.07
CA THR A 151 8.13 0.86 -3.97
C THR A 151 8.64 2.07 -3.19
N HIS A 152 7.99 2.43 -2.08
CA HIS A 152 8.49 3.49 -1.21
C HIS A 152 9.85 3.15 -0.60
N CYS A 153 10.01 1.94 -0.06
CA CYS A 153 11.27 1.48 0.52
C CYS A 153 12.45 1.59 -0.45
N LEU A 154 12.23 1.32 -1.74
CA LEU A 154 13.25 1.35 -2.80
C LEU A 154 13.51 2.77 -3.34
N HIS A 155 12.51 3.67 -3.31
CA HIS A 155 12.67 5.06 -3.74
C HIS A 155 13.29 5.96 -2.66
N SER A 156 12.97 5.69 -1.40
CA SER A 156 13.49 6.49 -0.29
C SER A 156 14.98 6.21 -0.12
N ARG A 157 15.82 7.25 -0.25
CA ARG A 157 17.22 7.14 0.18
C ARG A 157 17.23 6.77 1.67
N PRO A 158 18.18 5.94 2.14
CA PRO A 158 18.27 5.66 3.57
C PRO A 158 18.34 6.99 4.31
N LEU A 159 17.39 7.22 5.22
CA LEU A 159 17.44 8.36 6.11
C LEU A 159 18.72 8.19 6.91
N ARG A 160 19.76 8.97 6.58
CA ARG A 160 20.85 9.20 7.52
C ARG A 160 20.17 9.84 8.72
N ARG A 161 19.95 9.09 9.79
CA ARG A 161 19.68 9.68 11.09
C ARG A 161 20.79 10.71 11.31
N ALA A 162 20.43 11.99 11.30
CA ALA A 162 21.35 13.01 11.78
C ALA A 162 21.74 12.58 13.19
N ALA A 163 23.04 12.35 13.39
CA ALA A 163 23.57 12.13 14.72
C ALA A 163 23.22 13.37 15.52
N VAL A 164 22.32 13.22 16.49
CA VAL A 164 22.17 14.21 17.56
C VAL A 164 23.35 13.94 18.49
N GLY A 165 24.39 14.76 18.34
CA GLY A 165 25.59 14.79 19.16
C GLY A 165 26.11 16.21 19.20
#